data_AF-A0A7G8Q4P6-F1
#
_entry.id   AF-A0A7G8Q4P6-F1
#
_cell.length_a   1.000
_cell.length_b   1.000
_cell.length_c   1.000
_cell.angle_alpha   90.00
_cell.angle_beta   90.00
_cell.angle_gamma   90.00
#
_symmetry.space_group_name_H-M   'P 1'
#
loop_
_entity.id
_entity.type
_entity.pdbx_description
1 polymer ?
#
loop_
_entity_poly.entity_id
_entity_poly.type
_entity_poly.pdbx_seq_one_letter_code
_entity_poly.pdbx_strand_id
1 'polypeptide(L)'
;MTEQPIFDDFRGDDAHLVRSIKALINLNDAGALVPHGVGGHGRSLLAASAVRLANRQEAKCVERCERLHPQCKLSVTRSIAPSDRWFWSVVMPDGHCFTASKSFPSLAEAVVDMVGKGTEELTRADEIWRRTHPNG
;
A
#
# COMPACT_ATOMS: atom_id res chain seq x y z
N MET A 1 5.36 -27.61 -30.59
CA MET A 1 5.19 -27.73 -29.12
C MET A 1 3.96 -26.91 -28.77
N THR A 2 2.87 -27.56 -28.37
CA THR A 2 1.63 -26.89 -27.94
C THR A 2 1.82 -26.43 -26.50
N GLU A 3 1.85 -25.11 -26.27
CA GLU A 3 1.83 -24.54 -24.91
C GLU A 3 0.56 -24.99 -24.18
N GLN A 4 0.72 -25.69 -23.06
CA GLN A 4 -0.40 -26.05 -22.20
C GLN A 4 -0.91 -24.80 -21.48
N PRO A 5 -2.24 -24.60 -21.36
CA PRO A 5 -2.79 -23.49 -20.60
C PRO A 5 -2.42 -23.64 -19.12
N ILE A 6 -1.74 -22.63 -18.57
CA ILE A 6 -1.43 -22.56 -17.14
C ILE A 6 -2.74 -22.26 -16.39
N PHE A 7 -3.19 -23.21 -15.58
CA PHE A 7 -4.41 -23.09 -14.79
C PHE A 7 -4.05 -22.61 -13.38
N ASP A 8 -4.67 -21.52 -12.93
CA ASP A 8 -4.52 -21.02 -11.57
C ASP A 8 -5.52 -21.73 -10.63
N ASP A 9 -5.07 -22.80 -9.97
CA ASP A 9 -5.86 -23.50 -8.95
C ASP A 9 -5.52 -22.99 -7.52
N PHE A 10 -4.91 -21.80 -7.41
CA PHE A 10 -4.64 -21.18 -6.12
C PHE A 10 -5.94 -20.61 -5.53
N ARG A 11 -6.63 -21.40 -4.70
CA ARG A 11 -7.93 -21.03 -4.08
C ARG A 11 -7.80 -20.22 -2.77
N GLY A 12 -6.79 -19.35 -2.68
CA GLY A 12 -6.50 -18.55 -1.49
C GLY A 12 -6.93 -17.08 -1.59
N ASP A 13 -7.20 -16.43 -0.46
CA ASP A 13 -7.33 -14.97 -0.38
C ASP A 13 -5.96 -14.25 -0.38
N ASP A 14 -5.96 -12.92 -0.49
CA ASP A 14 -4.72 -12.12 -0.51
C ASP A 14 -3.84 -12.40 0.73
N ALA A 15 -4.46 -12.67 1.88
CA ALA A 15 -3.76 -13.01 3.11
C ALA A 15 -3.10 -14.41 3.03
N HIS A 16 -3.76 -15.38 2.40
CA HIS A 16 -3.24 -16.71 2.13
C HIS A 16 -2.07 -16.65 1.15
N LEU A 17 -2.17 -15.83 0.11
CA LEU A 17 -1.10 -15.60 -0.86
C LEU A 17 0.14 -14.97 -0.20
N VAL A 18 -0.04 -13.96 0.65
CA VAL A 18 1.06 -13.36 1.42
C VAL A 18 1.72 -14.38 2.36
N ARG A 19 0.93 -15.24 3.03
CA ARG A 19 1.46 -16.32 3.88
C ARG A 19 2.28 -17.33 3.07
N SER A 20 1.79 -17.73 1.90
CA SER A 20 2.49 -18.64 0.99
C SER A 20 3.80 -18.04 0.48
N ILE A 21 3.81 -16.75 0.12
CA ILE A 21 5.04 -16.04 -0.31
C ILE A 21 6.05 -15.98 0.83
N LYS A 22 5.63 -15.64 2.05
CA LYS A 22 6.51 -15.61 3.24
C LYS A 22 7.08 -17.00 3.56
N ALA A 23 6.25 -18.05 3.46
CA ALA A 23 6.71 -19.43 3.68
C ALA A 23 7.77 -19.84 2.65
N LEU A 24 7.62 -19.45 1.38
CA LEU A 24 8.59 -19.71 0.32
C LEU A 24 9.92 -18.95 0.54
N ILE A 25 9.86 -17.71 1.03
CA ILE A 25 11.06 -16.96 1.43
C ILE A 25 11.74 -17.63 2.63
N ASN A 26 10.99 -18.10 3.63
CA ASN A 26 11.57 -18.79 4.78
C ASN A 26 12.21 -20.14 4.39
N LEU A 27 11.58 -20.89 3.48
CA LEU A 27 12.20 -22.11 2.91
C LEU A 27 13.48 -21.78 2.14
N ASN A 28 13.49 -20.68 1.41
CA ASN A 28 14.67 -20.19 0.73
C ASN A 28 15.81 -19.86 1.71
N ASP A 29 15.51 -19.14 2.78
CA ASP A 29 16.49 -18.70 3.78
C ASP A 29 17.00 -19.87 4.64
N ALA A 30 16.17 -20.92 4.81
CA ALA A 30 16.58 -22.20 5.35
C ALA A 30 17.48 -23.03 4.40
N GLY A 31 17.80 -22.50 3.21
CA GLY A 31 18.65 -23.16 2.21
C GLY A 31 17.96 -24.27 1.43
N ALA A 32 16.64 -24.46 1.59
CA ALA A 32 15.89 -25.50 0.90
C ALA A 32 15.69 -25.20 -0.60
N LEU A 33 15.75 -23.91 -0.98
CA LEU A 33 15.82 -23.50 -2.39
C LEU A 33 17.29 -23.30 -2.77
N VAL A 34 17.91 -24.36 -3.27
CA VAL A 34 19.30 -24.35 -3.72
C VAL A 34 19.50 -23.33 -4.86
N PRO A 35 20.68 -22.66 -4.97
CA PRO A 35 20.90 -21.55 -5.90
C PRO A 35 20.95 -21.90 -7.39
N HIS A 36 20.58 -23.13 -7.76
CA HIS A 36 20.68 -23.62 -9.13
C HIS A 36 19.29 -23.80 -9.75
N GLY A 37 19.05 -23.13 -10.89
CA GLY A 37 17.83 -23.28 -11.68
C GLY A 37 16.63 -22.45 -11.20
N VAL A 38 15.46 -23.08 -11.18
CA VAL A 38 14.12 -22.46 -11.03
C VAL A 38 13.97 -21.64 -9.73
N GLY A 39 14.74 -21.94 -8.67
CA GLY A 39 14.65 -21.26 -7.37
C GLY A 39 15.05 -19.77 -7.40
N GLY A 40 16.06 -19.40 -8.20
CA GLY A 40 16.48 -18.00 -8.34
C GLY A 40 15.45 -17.13 -9.07
N HIS A 41 14.87 -17.65 -10.16
CA HIS A 41 13.78 -17.00 -10.89
C HIS A 41 12.50 -16.95 -10.06
N GLY A 42 12.22 -18.01 -9.29
CA GLY A 42 11.13 -18.05 -8.32
C GLY A 42 11.26 -16.94 -7.26
N ARG A 43 12.47 -16.68 -6.74
CA ARG A 43 12.73 -15.61 -5.78
C ARG A 43 12.36 -14.23 -6.35
N SER A 44 12.82 -13.91 -7.56
CA SER A 44 12.51 -12.65 -8.22
C SER A 44 11.01 -12.50 -8.53
N LEU A 45 10.35 -13.57 -8.96
CA LEU A 45 8.93 -13.56 -9.29
C LEU A 45 8.06 -13.40 -8.03
N LEU A 46 8.43 -14.04 -6.92
CA LEU A 46 7.73 -13.91 -5.63
C LEU A 46 7.90 -12.51 -5.02
N ALA A 47 9.11 -11.95 -5.07
CA ALA A 47 9.36 -10.58 -4.63
C ALA A 47 8.57 -9.56 -5.46
N ALA A 48 8.57 -9.69 -6.79
CA ALA A 48 7.78 -8.84 -7.68
C ALA A 48 6.27 -8.99 -7.43
N SER A 49 5.79 -10.20 -7.13
CA SER A 49 4.39 -10.46 -6.81
C SER A 49 3.98 -9.81 -5.48
N ALA A 50 4.80 -9.93 -4.44
CA ALA A 50 4.57 -9.28 -3.16
C ALA A 50 4.46 -7.76 -3.28
N VAL A 51 5.36 -7.13 -4.05
CA VAL A 51 5.32 -5.69 -4.33
C VAL A 51 4.03 -5.30 -5.07
N ARG A 52 3.62 -6.08 -6.08
CA ARG A 52 2.38 -5.81 -6.83
C ARG A 52 1.12 -5.96 -5.96
N LEU A 53 1.10 -6.91 -5.04
CA LEU A 53 0.02 -7.09 -4.07
C LEU A 53 -0.06 -5.93 -3.08
N ALA A 54 1.08 -5.48 -2.55
CA ALA A 54 1.14 -4.32 -1.68
C ALA A 54 0.61 -3.06 -2.39
N ASN A 55 1.04 -2.81 -3.63
CA ASN A 55 0.56 -1.69 -4.44
C ASN A 55 -0.94 -1.78 -4.77
N ARG A 56 -1.48 -2.99 -4.95
CA ARG A 56 -2.94 -3.18 -5.14
C ARG A 56 -3.73 -2.92 -3.87
N GLN A 57 -3.22 -3.33 -2.72
CA GLN A 57 -3.86 -3.08 -1.43
C GLN A 57 -3.87 -1.58 -1.12
N GLU A 58 -2.78 -0.87 -1.46
CA GLU A 58 -2.68 0.59 -1.41
C GLU A 58 -3.75 1.25 -2.27
N ALA A 59 -3.87 0.85 -3.55
CA ALA A 59 -4.88 1.40 -4.45
C ALA A 59 -6.32 1.20 -3.93
N LYS A 60 -6.64 0.01 -3.42
CA LYS A 60 -7.96 -0.28 -2.81
C LYS A 60 -8.23 0.56 -1.57
N CYS A 61 -7.22 0.78 -0.70
CA CYS A 61 -7.37 1.61 0.48
C CYS A 61 -7.60 3.08 0.11
N VAL A 62 -6.89 3.59 -0.89
CA VAL A 62 -7.07 4.96 -1.41
C VAL A 62 -8.48 5.13 -2.00
N GLU A 63 -8.91 4.21 -2.87
CA GLU A 63 -10.25 4.25 -3.49
C GLU A 63 -11.37 4.18 -2.44
N ARG A 64 -11.22 3.34 -1.43
CA ARG A 64 -12.18 3.22 -0.33
C ARG A 64 -12.24 4.49 0.52
N CYS A 65 -11.11 5.16 0.75
CA CYS A 65 -11.05 6.41 1.51
C CYS A 65 -11.66 7.58 0.73
N GLU A 66 -11.35 7.72 -0.56
CA GLU A 66 -11.92 8.77 -1.42
C GLU A 66 -13.44 8.66 -1.51
N ARG A 67 -13.99 7.44 -1.50
CA ARG A 67 -15.45 7.22 -1.52
C ARG A 67 -16.14 7.58 -0.19
N LEU A 68 -15.46 7.39 0.94
CA LEU A 68 -16.02 7.66 2.28
C LEU A 68 -15.90 9.13 2.68
N HIS A 69 -14.90 9.83 2.15
CA HIS A 69 -14.59 11.22 2.48
C HIS A 69 -14.46 12.05 1.20
N PRO A 70 -15.54 12.26 0.43
CA PRO A 70 -15.47 12.87 -0.91
C PRO A 70 -14.96 14.31 -0.91
N GLN A 71 -14.98 14.98 0.24
CA GLN A 71 -14.53 16.37 0.38
C GLN A 71 -13.03 16.45 0.69
N CYS A 72 -12.51 15.58 1.54
CA CYS A 72 -11.10 15.63 1.94
C CYS A 72 -10.30 14.55 1.24
N LYS A 73 -9.04 14.82 0.89
CA LYS A 73 -8.14 13.86 0.25
C LYS A 73 -6.98 13.51 1.15
N LEU A 74 -6.69 12.21 1.27
CA LEU A 74 -5.47 11.71 1.89
C LEU A 74 -4.46 11.34 0.80
N SER A 75 -3.25 11.90 0.88
CA SER A 75 -2.20 11.71 -0.12
C SER A 75 -0.85 11.39 0.52
N VAL A 76 -0.12 10.43 -0.04
CA VAL A 76 1.29 10.18 0.28
C VAL A 76 2.17 10.84 -0.77
N THR A 77 3.15 11.62 -0.32
CA THR A 77 4.07 12.36 -1.17
C THR A 77 5.52 12.13 -0.74
N ARG A 78 6.43 12.12 -1.72
CA ARG A 78 7.88 12.10 -1.50
C ARG A 78 8.42 13.51 -1.52
N SER A 79 9.14 13.91 -0.48
CA SER A 79 9.79 15.22 -0.41
C SER A 79 10.99 15.29 -1.35
N ILE A 80 11.16 16.41 -2.04
CA ILE A 80 12.27 16.68 -2.97
C ILE A 80 13.55 17.10 -2.21
N ALA A 81 13.45 17.65 -0.99
CA ALA A 81 14.60 18.03 -0.18
C ALA A 81 14.22 18.32 1.29
N PRO A 82 15.13 18.14 2.29
CA PRO A 82 16.53 17.72 2.16
C PRO A 82 16.76 16.22 2.42
N SER A 83 15.71 15.39 2.39
CA SER A 83 15.84 14.03 2.96
C SER A 83 15.21 12.90 2.16
N ASP A 84 14.64 13.16 0.98
CA ASP A 84 14.06 12.11 0.13
C ASP A 84 13.00 11.24 0.86
N ARG A 85 12.39 11.82 1.88
CA ARG A 85 11.50 11.13 2.81
C ARG A 85 10.06 11.18 2.33
N TRP A 86 9.31 10.18 2.73
CA TRP A 86 7.90 10.04 2.46
C TRP A 86 7.09 10.63 3.61
N PHE A 87 5.97 11.27 3.30
CA PHE A 87 5.01 11.71 4.31
C PHE A 87 3.61 11.63 3.72
N TRP A 88 2.59 11.56 4.57
CA TRP A 88 1.21 11.67 4.15
C TRP A 88 0.60 12.98 4.64
N SER A 89 -0.39 13.49 3.93
CA SER A 89 -1.11 14.71 4.28
C SER A 89 -2.59 14.57 3.95
N VAL A 90 -3.42 15.22 4.77
CA VAL A 90 -4.85 15.41 4.50
C VAL A 90 -5.04 16.81 3.93
N VAL A 91 -5.63 16.89 2.75
CA VAL A 91 -5.91 18.13 2.03
C VAL A 91 -7.43 18.32 1.96
N MET A 92 -7.87 19.51 2.32
CA MET A 92 -9.28 19.93 2.29
C MET A 92 -9.73 20.26 0.85
N PRO A 93 -11.04 20.37 0.58
CA PRO A 93 -11.54 20.71 -0.77
C PRO A 93 -10.97 22.00 -1.38
N ASP A 94 -10.66 22.99 -0.54
CA ASP A 94 -10.10 24.28 -0.93
C ASP A 94 -8.59 24.23 -1.23
N GLY A 95 -7.97 23.05 -1.11
CA GLY A 95 -6.54 22.84 -1.32
C GLY A 95 -5.68 23.14 -0.09
N HIS A 96 -6.26 23.56 1.05
CA HIS A 96 -5.50 23.73 2.28
C HIS A 96 -5.11 22.39 2.89
N CYS A 97 -3.85 22.28 3.34
CA CYS A 97 -3.39 21.14 4.11
C CYS A 97 -3.96 21.22 5.53
N PHE A 98 -4.80 20.27 5.91
CA PHE A 98 -5.34 20.15 7.26
C PHE A 98 -4.28 19.64 8.23
N THR A 99 -3.59 18.58 7.85
CA THR A 99 -2.50 18.00 8.63
C THR A 99 -1.53 17.24 7.73
N ALA A 100 -0.32 17.05 8.23
CA ALA A 100 0.70 16.23 7.60
C ALA A 100 1.43 15.41 8.66
N SER A 101 1.85 14.22 8.28
CA SER A 101 2.62 13.33 9.13
C SER A 101 4.05 13.84 9.33
N LYS A 102 4.76 13.21 10.27
CA LYS A 102 6.23 13.21 10.25
C LYS A 102 6.74 12.54 8.96
N SER A 103 7.99 12.79 8.63
CA SER A 103 8.64 12.18 7.46
C SER A 103 9.20 10.79 7.78
N PHE A 104 9.01 9.85 6.86
CA PHE A 104 9.41 8.44 6.92
C PHE A 104 10.54 8.14 5.92
N PRO A 105 11.47 7.24 6.25
CA PRO A 105 12.55 6.87 5.34
C PRO A 105 12.06 6.05 4.14
N SER A 106 10.89 5.41 4.23
CA SER A 106 10.35 4.55 3.17
C SER A 106 8.86 4.79 2.91
N LEU A 107 8.42 4.53 1.67
CA LEU A 107 7.01 4.58 1.29
C LEU A 107 6.18 3.62 2.15
N ALA A 108 6.69 2.40 2.39
CA ALA A 108 5.99 1.39 3.16
C ALA A 108 5.68 1.85 4.60
N GLU A 109 6.64 2.50 5.27
CA GLU A 109 6.42 3.06 6.61
C GLU A 109 5.41 4.20 6.60
N ALA A 110 5.48 5.09 5.59
CA ALA A 110 4.51 6.17 5.43
C ALA A 110 3.09 5.64 5.21
N VAL A 111 2.93 4.60 4.39
CA VAL A 111 1.62 3.98 4.11
C VAL A 111 1.07 3.26 5.33
N VAL A 112 1.90 2.54 6.10
CA VAL A 112 1.44 1.88 7.34
C VAL A 112 0.93 2.91 8.35
N ASP A 113 1.67 4.01 8.55
CA ASP A 113 1.22 5.09 9.43
C ASP A 113 0.00 5.84 8.86
N MET A 114 -0.08 6.02 7.53
CA MET A 114 -1.23 6.61 6.84
C MET A 114 -2.50 5.78 7.05
N VAL A 115 -2.43 4.46 6.88
CA VAL A 115 -3.61 3.59 7.05
C VAL A 115 -4.11 3.63 8.50
N GLY A 116 -3.18 3.67 9.47
CA GLY A 116 -3.52 3.80 10.88
C GLY A 116 -4.08 5.19 11.23
N LYS A 117 -3.27 6.23 11.08
CA LYS A 117 -3.57 7.59 11.58
C LYS A 117 -4.13 8.52 10.52
N GLY A 118 -3.65 8.41 9.28
CA GLY A 118 -4.11 9.23 8.17
C GLY A 118 -5.60 9.05 7.90
N THR A 119 -6.13 7.84 8.03
CA THR A 119 -7.57 7.57 7.90
C THR A 119 -8.41 8.24 9.00
N GLU A 120 -7.92 8.25 10.24
CA GLU A 120 -8.59 8.93 11.37
C GLU A 120 -8.59 10.45 11.19
N GLU A 121 -7.45 11.02 10.79
CA GLU A 121 -7.34 12.46 10.51
C GLU A 121 -8.17 12.86 9.27
N LEU A 122 -8.27 11.99 8.27
CA LEU A 122 -9.13 12.21 7.10
C LEU A 122 -10.62 12.28 7.52
N THR A 123 -11.05 11.36 8.38
CA THR A 123 -12.42 11.35 8.92
C THR A 123 -12.69 12.63 9.70
N ARG A 124 -11.77 13.01 10.59
CA ARG A 124 -11.87 14.24 11.37
C ARG A 124 -11.94 15.50 10.50
N ALA A 125 -11.12 15.57 9.46
CA ALA A 125 -11.09 16.68 8.52
C ALA A 125 -12.43 16.83 7.79
N ASP A 126 -12.96 15.72 7.26
CA ASP A 126 -14.25 15.67 6.56
C ASP A 126 -15.42 16.06 7.48
N GLU A 127 -15.46 15.58 8.72
CA GLU A 127 -16.45 16.00 9.72
C GLU A 127 -16.39 17.51 10.02
N ILE A 128 -15.17 18.05 10.18
CA ILE A 128 -14.97 19.49 10.42
C ILE A 128 -15.47 20.28 9.22
N TRP A 129 -15.13 19.85 8.00
CA TRP A 129 -15.52 20.55 6.78
C TRP A 129 -17.04 20.62 6.64
N ARG A 130 -17.73 19.48 6.76
CA ARG A 130 -19.20 19.43 6.66
C ARG A 130 -19.88 20.31 7.71
N ARG A 131 -19.29 20.42 8.91
CA ARG A 131 -19.81 21.29 9.96
C ARG A 131 -19.60 22.77 9.67
N THR A 132 -18.46 23.15 9.10
CA THR A 132 -18.13 24.56 8.81
C THR A 132 -18.70 25.02 7.46
N HIS A 133 -19.00 24.10 6.56
CA HIS A 133 -19.55 24.34 5.22
C HIS A 133 -20.80 23.48 4.95
N PRO A 134 -21.90 23.69 5.69
CA PRO A 134 -23.10 22.86 5.62
C PRO A 134 -23.87 22.94 4.29
N ASN A 135 -23.52 23.88 3.40
CA ASN A 135 -24.20 24.16 2.14
C ASN A 135 -23.32 23.94 0.90
N GLY A 136 -22.23 23.16 1.02
CA GLY A 136 -21.35 22.79 -0.09
C GLY A 136 -21.91 21.66 -0.94
#